data_AF-E5Q3C4-F1
#
_entry.id   AF-E5Q3C4-F1
#
_cell.length_a   1.000
_cell.length_b   1.000
_cell.length_c   1.000
_cell.angle_alpha   90.00
_cell.angle_beta   90.00
_cell.angle_gamma   90.00
#
_symmetry.space_group_name_H-M   'P 1'
#
loop_
_entity.id
_entity.type
_entity.pdbx_description
1 polymer ?
#
loop_
_entity_poly.entity_id
_entity_poly.type
_entity_poly.pdbx_seq_one_letter_code
_entity_poly.pdbx_strand_id
1 'polypeptide(L)'
;MPQLDRIIVFSQIFWLFIIFTLFYTILTHFFLPKFIKSLKIRKQILDENSIEISSIAENTLQKQNLLKKILLKDLESVKTLLIQHFSNLVKEKSHANTSLIDEKISFVIFNTVTYCDLQLLNAIIVYPKVLRYKN
;
A
#
# COMPACT_ATOMS: atom_id res chain seq x y z
N MET A 1 -36.65 63.05 45.29
CA MET A 1 -36.04 63.06 43.94
C MET A 1 -37.17 63.09 42.94
N PRO A 2 -37.15 63.96 41.93
CA PRO A 2 -38.27 64.13 40.99
C PRO A 2 -38.68 62.75 40.50
N GLN A 3 -39.88 62.37 40.93
CA GLN A 3 -40.42 61.03 40.83
C GLN A 3 -40.58 60.74 39.35
N LEU A 4 -39.98 59.63 38.90
CA LEU A 4 -39.96 59.12 37.54
C LEU A 4 -41.15 59.63 36.72
N ASP A 5 -40.87 60.56 35.81
CA ASP A 5 -41.87 61.31 35.07
C ASP A 5 -42.66 60.34 34.19
N ARG A 6 -43.78 59.85 34.73
CA ARG A 6 -44.51 58.67 34.24
C ARG A 6 -45.02 58.87 32.81
N ILE A 7 -45.19 60.13 32.42
CA ILE A 7 -45.60 60.57 31.09
C ILE A 7 -44.50 60.31 30.06
N ILE A 8 -43.24 60.58 30.40
CA ILE A 8 -42.09 60.41 29.51
C ILE A 8 -41.78 58.92 29.30
N VAL A 9 -41.84 58.13 30.36
CA VAL A 9 -41.59 56.67 30.30
C VAL A 9 -42.58 55.96 29.39
N PHE A 10 -43.87 56.33 29.44
CA PHE A 10 -44.89 55.74 28.57
C PHE A 10 -44.62 56.04 27.08
N SER A 11 -44.27 57.29 26.76
CA SER A 11 -43.93 57.68 25.38
C SER A 11 -42.69 56.95 24.86
N GLN A 12 -41.66 56.81 25.70
CA GLN A 12 -40.44 56.08 25.34
C GLN A 12 -40.72 54.60 25.05
N ILE A 13 -41.52 53.93 25.90
CA ILE A 13 -41.91 52.53 25.69
C ILE A 13 -42.72 52.37 24.40
N PHE A 14 -43.64 53.31 24.12
CA PHE A 14 -44.43 53.30 22.89
C PHE A 14 -43.56 53.37 21.62
N TRP A 15 -42.63 54.33 21.57
CA TRP A 15 -41.74 54.48 20.42
C TRP A 15 -40.75 53.31 20.29
N LEU A 16 -40.24 52.80 21.41
CA LEU A 16 -39.40 51.61 21.43
C LEU A 16 -40.14 50.41 20.84
N PHE A 17 -41.41 50.21 21.21
CA PHE A 17 -42.22 49.11 20.70
C PHE A 17 -42.43 49.21 19.19
N ILE A 18 -42.70 50.41 18.66
CA ILE A 18 -42.85 50.62 17.21
C ILE A 18 -41.56 50.30 16.47
N ILE A 19 -40.43 50.86 16.91
CA ILE A 19 -39.13 50.65 16.25
C ILE A 19 -38.72 49.18 16.34
N PHE A 20 -38.88 48.56 17.51
CA PHE A 20 -38.58 47.14 17.71
C PHE A 20 -39.44 46.26 16.81
N THR A 21 -40.74 46.54 16.71
CA THR A 21 -41.66 45.74 15.87
C THR A 21 -41.30 45.87 14.39
N LEU A 22 -40.98 47.08 13.92
CA LEU A 22 -40.54 47.30 12.54
C LEU A 22 -39.23 46.54 12.26
N PHE A 23 -38.25 46.67 13.15
CA PHE A 23 -36.96 46.00 13.01
C PHE A 23 -37.11 44.47 13.05
N TYR A 24 -37.89 43.95 13.99
CA TYR A 24 -38.18 42.53 14.12
C TYR A 24 -38.86 41.97 12.87
N THR A 25 -39.82 42.72 12.30
CA THR A 25 -40.48 42.35 11.05
C THR A 25 -39.47 42.32 9.90
N ILE A 26 -38.61 43.32 9.80
CA ILE A 26 -37.57 43.36 8.76
C ILE A 26 -36.61 42.18 8.90
N LEU A 27 -36.12 41.91 10.11
CA LEU A 27 -35.18 40.84 10.38
C LEU A 27 -35.80 39.46 10.08
N THR A 28 -37.02 39.23 10.53
CA THR A 28 -37.70 37.94 10.38
C THR A 28 -38.18 37.70 8.96
N HIS A 29 -38.71 38.73 8.27
CA HIS A 29 -39.30 38.55 6.95
C HIS A 29 -38.28 38.67 5.81
N PHE A 30 -37.22 39.47 5.94
CA PHE A 30 -36.25 39.68 4.86
C PHE A 30 -34.92 38.96 5.08
N PHE A 31 -34.36 39.05 6.29
CA PHE A 31 -33.03 38.51 6.55
C PHE A 31 -33.06 37.02 6.88
N LEU A 32 -33.94 36.59 7.78
CA LEU A 32 -34.04 35.19 8.20
C LEU A 32 -34.25 34.21 7.03
N PRO A 33 -35.17 34.43 6.06
CA PRO A 33 -35.33 33.51 4.94
C PRO A 33 -34.10 33.46 4.03
N LYS A 34 -33.37 34.58 3.86
CA LYS A 34 -32.11 34.58 3.10
C LYS A 34 -31.04 33.73 3.77
N PHE A 35 -30.90 33.85 5.09
CA PHE A 35 -29.96 33.03 5.86
C PHE A 35 -30.32 31.55 5.81
N ILE A 36 -31.58 31.20 6.07
CA ILE A 36 -32.05 29.81 6.01
C ILE A 36 -31.83 29.22 4.62
N LYS A 37 -32.17 29.96 3.55
CA LYS A 37 -31.95 29.50 2.17
C LYS A 37 -30.48 29.25 1.89
N SER A 38 -29.59 30.17 2.30
CA SER A 38 -28.14 30.01 2.11
C SER A 38 -27.60 28.78 2.84
N LEU A 39 -28.00 28.59 4.10
CA LEU A 39 -27.57 27.43 4.90
C LEU A 39 -28.10 26.12 4.31
N LYS A 40 -29.36 26.10 3.85
CA LYS A 40 -29.96 24.91 3.24
C LYS A 40 -29.26 24.52 1.95
N ILE A 41 -28.95 25.49 1.08
CA ILE A 41 -28.23 25.23 -0.18
C ILE A 41 -26.83 24.68 0.13
N ARG A 42 -26.09 25.30 1.05
CA ARG A 42 -24.76 24.83 1.43
C ARG A 42 -24.79 23.41 1.99
N LYS A 43 -25.79 23.09 2.81
CA LYS A 43 -25.99 21.74 3.34
C LYS A 43 -26.29 20.75 2.22
N GLN A 44 -27.19 21.09 1.31
CA GLN A 44 -27.52 20.23 0.18
C GLN A 44 -26.29 19.94 -0.70
N ILE A 45 -25.48 20.95 -1.01
CA ILE A 45 -24.24 20.77 -1.78
C ILE A 45 -23.27 19.84 -1.04
N LEU A 46 -23.13 19.99 0.29
CA LEU A 46 -22.29 19.13 1.09
C LEU A 46 -22.79 17.67 1.08
N ASP A 47 -24.09 17.48 1.24
CA ASP A 47 -24.72 16.15 1.23
C ASP A 47 -24.54 15.48 -0.15
N GLU A 48 -24.80 16.19 -1.26
CA GLU A 48 -24.58 15.72 -2.63
C GLU A 48 -23.11 15.36 -2.89
N ASN A 49 -22.18 16.24 -2.51
CA ASN A 49 -20.75 15.97 -2.65
C ASN A 49 -20.31 14.76 -1.82
N SER A 50 -20.88 14.56 -0.62
CA SER A 50 -20.54 13.41 0.23
C SER A 50 -20.97 12.08 -0.42
N ILE A 51 -22.14 12.07 -1.07
CA ILE A 51 -22.64 10.93 -1.83
C ILE A 51 -21.74 10.68 -3.04
N GLU A 52 -21.40 11.72 -3.80
CA GLU A 52 -20.50 11.60 -4.95
C GLU A 52 -19.13 11.03 -4.55
N ILE A 53 -18.51 11.57 -3.49
CA ILE A 53 -17.23 11.09 -2.97
C ILE A 53 -17.33 9.61 -2.57
N SER A 54 -18.41 9.20 -1.90
CA SER A 54 -18.61 7.80 -1.52
C SER A 54 -18.71 6.87 -2.75
N SER A 55 -19.42 7.30 -3.79
CA SER A 55 -19.54 6.55 -5.04
C SER A 55 -18.21 6.46 -5.80
N ILE A 56 -17.42 7.53 -5.81
CA ILE A 56 -16.08 7.54 -6.41
C ILE A 56 -15.16 6.60 -5.65
N ALA A 57 -15.22 6.61 -4.32
CA ALA A 57 -14.41 5.72 -3.48
C ALA A 57 -14.77 4.25 -3.74
N GLU A 58 -16.05 3.91 -3.80
CA GLU A 58 -16.51 2.55 -4.12
C GLU A 58 -16.06 2.11 -5.51
N ASN A 59 -16.30 2.94 -6.53
CA ASN A 59 -15.86 2.65 -7.90
C ASN A 59 -14.34 2.48 -8.00
N THR A 60 -13.57 3.28 -7.26
CA THR A 60 -12.11 3.16 -7.21
C THR A 60 -11.67 1.86 -6.56
N LEU A 61 -12.31 1.47 -5.45
CA LEU A 61 -12.05 0.20 -4.78
C LEU A 61 -12.37 -0.99 -5.69
N GLN A 62 -13.49 -0.96 -6.40
CA GLN A 62 -13.86 -2.00 -7.37
C GLN A 62 -12.82 -2.12 -8.50
N LYS A 63 -12.39 -0.99 -9.08
CA LYS A 63 -11.33 -0.97 -10.10
C LYS A 63 -10.02 -1.53 -9.58
N GLN A 64 -9.61 -1.16 -8.36
CA GLN A 64 -8.40 -1.70 -7.72
C GLN A 64 -8.49 -3.22 -7.53
N ASN A 65 -9.65 -3.72 -7.08
CA ASN A 65 -9.87 -5.16 -6.90
C ASN A 65 -9.82 -5.92 -8.23
N LEU A 66 -10.42 -5.37 -9.29
CA LEU A 66 -10.36 -5.94 -10.64
C LEU A 66 -8.93 -5.97 -11.16
N LEU A 67 -8.19 -4.86 -11.03
CA LEU A 67 -6.80 -4.77 -11.45
C LEU A 67 -5.94 -5.80 -10.70
N LYS A 68 -6.10 -5.90 -9.38
CA LYS A 68 -5.40 -6.90 -8.56
C LYS A 68 -5.70 -8.32 -9.03
N LYS A 69 -6.96 -8.64 -9.34
CA LYS A 69 -7.36 -9.96 -9.84
C LYS A 69 -6.73 -10.28 -11.20
N ILE A 70 -6.69 -9.29 -12.10
CA ILE A 70 -6.07 -9.44 -13.42
C ILE A 70 -4.56 -9.68 -13.26
N LEU A 71 -3.87 -8.84 -12.49
CA LEU A 71 -2.44 -9.01 -12.24
C LEU A 71 -2.09 -10.38 -11.65
N LEU A 72 -2.87 -10.85 -10.67
CA LEU A 72 -2.65 -12.18 -10.08
C LEU A 72 -2.86 -13.29 -11.11
N LYS A 73 -3.88 -13.19 -11.95
CA LYS A 73 -4.14 -14.15 -13.02
C LYS A 73 -3.00 -14.16 -14.03
N ASP A 74 -2.58 -12.99 -14.50
CA ASP A 74 -1.52 -12.84 -15.49
C ASP A 74 -0.18 -13.35 -14.95
N LEU A 75 0.13 -13.07 -13.68
CA LEU A 75 1.32 -13.62 -13.00
C LEU A 75 1.29 -15.14 -12.93
N GLU A 76 0.15 -15.75 -12.61
CA GLU A 76 0.04 -17.22 -12.60
C GLU A 76 0.16 -17.80 -14.02
N SER A 77 -0.37 -17.11 -15.04
CA SER A 77 -0.16 -17.48 -16.44
C SER A 77 1.30 -17.39 -16.86
N VAL A 78 2.02 -16.33 -16.48
CA VAL A 78 3.47 -16.21 -16.76
C VAL A 78 4.26 -17.31 -16.05
N LYS A 79 3.94 -17.59 -14.79
CA LYS A 79 4.58 -18.66 -14.02
C LYS A 79 4.37 -20.04 -14.65
N THR A 80 3.16 -20.35 -15.08
CA THR A 80 2.87 -21.64 -15.73
C THR A 80 3.60 -21.77 -17.06
N LEU A 81 3.64 -20.71 -17.87
CA LEU A 81 4.39 -20.67 -19.14
C LEU A 81 5.91 -20.83 -18.90
N LEU A 82 6.44 -20.18 -17.87
CA LEU A 82 7.85 -20.30 -17.49
C LEU A 82 8.18 -21.74 -17.06
N ILE A 83 7.36 -22.35 -16.20
CA ILE A 83 7.54 -23.74 -15.76
C ILE A 83 7.45 -24.70 -16.96
N GLN A 84 6.49 -24.48 -17.86
CA GLN A 84 6.36 -25.29 -19.07
C GLN A 84 7.62 -25.18 -19.94
N HIS A 85 8.12 -23.95 -20.17
CA HIS A 85 9.32 -23.72 -20.96
C HIS A 85 10.56 -24.40 -20.33
N PHE A 86 10.78 -24.25 -19.03
CA PHE A 86 11.88 -24.93 -18.34
C PHE A 86 11.72 -26.46 -18.35
N SER A 87 10.50 -26.98 -18.20
CA SER A 87 10.25 -28.42 -18.27
C SER A 87 10.55 -28.98 -19.67
N ASN A 88 10.25 -28.20 -20.72
CA ASN A 88 10.57 -28.57 -22.10
C ASN A 88 12.07 -28.51 -22.36
N LEU A 89 12.77 -27.48 -21.90
CA LEU A 89 14.24 -27.40 -21.99
C LEU A 89 14.92 -28.59 -21.29
N VAL A 90 14.44 -29.00 -20.12
CA VAL A 90 14.96 -30.17 -19.41
C VAL A 90 14.70 -31.46 -20.21
N LYS A 91 13.52 -31.60 -20.83
CA LYS A 91 13.21 -32.74 -21.70
C LYS A 91 14.06 -32.75 -22.98
N GLU A 92 14.27 -31.62 -23.63
CA GLU A 92 15.14 -31.52 -24.81
C GLU A 92 16.60 -31.84 -24.46
N LYS A 93 17.06 -31.46 -23.27
CA LYS A 93 18.41 -31.80 -22.78
C LYS A 93 18.59 -33.30 -22.51
N SER A 94 17.53 -34.10 -22.40
CA SER A 94 17.65 -35.57 -22.31
C SER A 94 18.17 -36.23 -23.60
N HIS A 95 18.14 -35.50 -24.73
CA HIS A 95 18.79 -35.89 -25.98
C HIS A 95 20.23 -35.37 -26.13
N ALA A 96 20.69 -34.49 -25.24
CA ALA A 96 22.10 -34.11 -25.20
C ALA A 96 22.85 -35.17 -24.40
N ASN A 97 23.73 -35.93 -25.06
CA ASN A 97 24.58 -36.95 -24.42
C ASN A 97 25.47 -36.30 -23.34
N THR A 98 24.95 -36.17 -22.12
CA THR A 98 25.69 -35.68 -20.95
C THR A 98 26.79 -36.64 -20.54
N SER A 99 26.74 -37.92 -20.96
CA SER A 99 27.77 -38.92 -20.58
C SER A 99 29.19 -38.51 -21.00
N LEU A 100 29.35 -37.84 -22.15
CA LEU A 100 30.66 -37.38 -22.64
C LEU A 100 31.21 -36.21 -21.82
N ILE A 101 30.33 -35.34 -21.34
CA ILE A 101 30.68 -34.22 -20.48
C ILE A 101 30.98 -34.74 -19.07
N ASP A 102 30.17 -35.66 -18.58
CA ASP A 102 30.34 -36.30 -17.27
C ASP A 102 31.62 -37.13 -17.22
N GLU A 103 31.98 -37.85 -18.28
CA GLU A 103 33.25 -38.56 -18.38
C GLU A 103 34.45 -37.60 -18.34
N LYS A 104 34.39 -36.49 -19.09
CA LYS A 104 35.44 -35.45 -19.05
C LYS A 104 35.56 -34.80 -17.68
N ILE A 105 34.44 -34.47 -17.04
CA ILE A 105 34.42 -33.88 -15.69
C ILE A 105 34.97 -34.89 -14.68
N SER A 106 34.59 -36.16 -14.77
CA SER A 106 35.09 -37.22 -13.89
C SER A 106 36.60 -37.42 -14.04
N PHE A 107 37.11 -37.39 -15.28
CA PHE A 107 38.55 -37.44 -15.55
C PHE A 107 39.30 -36.23 -14.98
N VAL A 108 38.74 -35.01 -15.11
CA VAL A 108 39.33 -33.81 -14.52
C VAL A 108 39.33 -33.87 -13.00
N ILE A 109 38.23 -34.30 -12.37
CA ILE A 109 38.13 -34.48 -10.91
C ILE A 109 39.17 -35.50 -10.44
N PHE A 110 39.26 -36.66 -11.11
CA PHE A 110 40.22 -37.71 -10.77
C PHE A 110 41.67 -37.22 -10.84
N ASN A 111 42.03 -36.52 -11.90
CA ASN A 111 43.37 -35.96 -12.06
C ASN A 111 43.67 -34.86 -11.02
N THR A 112 42.68 -34.05 -10.67
CA THR A 112 42.85 -33.00 -9.66
C THR A 112 43.05 -33.62 -8.28
N VAL A 113 42.28 -34.64 -7.92
CA VAL A 113 42.40 -35.36 -6.64
C VAL A 113 43.76 -36.07 -6.54
N THR A 114 44.16 -36.81 -7.57
CA THR A 114 45.44 -37.54 -7.58
C THR A 114 46.65 -36.59 -7.57
N TYR A 115 46.58 -35.46 -8.28
CA TYR A 115 47.63 -34.44 -8.24
C TYR A 115 47.74 -33.78 -6.85
N CYS A 116 46.61 -33.43 -6.25
CA CYS A 116 46.56 -32.85 -4.91
C CYS A 116 47.07 -33.83 -3.86
N ASP A 117 46.77 -35.12 -3.97
CA ASP A 117 47.22 -36.14 -3.00
C ASP A 117 48.76 -36.31 -3.02
N LEU A 118 49.37 -36.31 -4.21
CA LEU A 118 50.82 -36.44 -4.35
C LEU A 118 51.58 -35.19 -3.85
N GLN A 119 51.03 -33.99 -4.09
CA GLN A 119 51.56 -32.76 -3.50
C GLN A 119 51.37 -32.72 -1.98
N LEU A 120 50.23 -33.18 -1.46
CA LEU A 120 49.97 -33.26 -0.03
C LEU A 120 50.94 -34.25 0.65
N LEU A 121 51.14 -35.41 0.05
CA LEU A 121 52.06 -36.44 0.55
C LEU A 121 53.52 -35.96 0.58
N ASN A 122 53.95 -35.22 -0.44
CA ASN A 122 55.28 -34.60 -0.46
C ASN A 122 55.42 -33.42 0.51
N ALA A 123 54.31 -32.76 0.88
CA ALA A 123 54.31 -31.71 1.89
C ALA A 123 54.30 -32.25 3.34
N ILE A 124 53.97 -33.53 3.53
CA ILE A 124 54.01 -34.17 4.84
C ILE A 124 55.45 -34.61 5.13
N ILE A 125 56.15 -33.84 5.95
CA ILE A 125 57.47 -34.22 6.48
C ILE A 125 57.27 -35.30 7.55
N VAL A 126 57.50 -36.57 7.17
CA VAL A 126 57.45 -37.70 8.12
C VAL A 126 58.79 -37.82 8.83
N TYR A 127 58.84 -37.48 10.12
CA TYR A 127 60.01 -37.75 10.95
C TYR A 127 59.93 -39.18 11.52
N PRO A 128 60.99 -39.99 11.41
CA PRO A 128 61.02 -41.31 12.04
C PRO A 128 61.05 -41.14 13.57
N LYS A 129 60.06 -41.73 14.24
CA LYS A 129 60.01 -41.79 15.70
C LYS A 129 61.17 -42.69 16.17
N VAL A 130 62.24 -42.06 16.67
CA VAL A 130 63.45 -42.73 17.16
C VAL A 130 63.05 -43.84 18.14
N LEU A 131 63.37 -45.09 17.77
CA LEU A 131 63.19 -46.29 18.57
C LEU A 131 63.98 -46.14 19.88
N ARG A 132 63.27 -45.91 20.99
CA ARG A 132 63.82 -46.09 22.33
C ARG A 132 63.97 -47.59 22.58
N TYR A 133 65.17 -48.13 22.34
CA TYR A 133 65.58 -49.40 22.93
C TYR A 133 65.72 -49.19 24.44
N LYS A 134 65.01 -49.99 25.24
CA LYS A 134 65.24 -50.08 26.69
C LYS A 134 65.63 -51.53 26.96
N ASN A 135 66.87 -51.70 27.45
CA ASN A 135 67.50 -52.94 27.86
C ASN A 135 66.64 -53.74 28.85
#